data_AF-A0A6J7ZSG8-F1
#
_entry.id   AF-A0A6J7ZSG8-F1
#
_cell.length_a   1.000
_cell.length_b   1.000
_cell.length_c   1.000
_cell.angle_alpha   90.00
_cell.angle_beta   90.00
_cell.angle_gamma   90.00
#
_symmetry.space_group_name_H-M   'P 1'
#
loop_
_entity.id
_entity.type
_entity.pdbx_description
1 polymer ?
#
loop_
_entity_poly.entity_id
_entity_poly.type
_entity_poly.pdbx_seq_one_letter_code
_entity_poly.pdbx_strand_id
1 'polypeptide(L)'
;MENTTNSPFKMTQLTAINVAKATTIILLIGFALVLGIQDWRQVIYLCFHISYCLWWLIEQWFYPQRSKAIFTESTGVVGLILAVIIVGCLYTLPGYLAFINPIPISFITVAIAIPLFYFGSLINAAADVQKLTAKQYGEGLVKDNIWRFSRNINYFGDLLRYLSFAIVAGSPWAYIVPGFILILYLQRIFAKEKTMSEKYPNYQEYQNNSTRLIPFIW
;
A
#
# COMPACT_ATOMS: atom_id res chain seq x y z
N MET A 1 23.40 -40.66 10.57
CA MET A 1 23.81 -39.29 10.19
C MET A 1 22.79 -38.80 9.17
N GLU A 2 21.72 -38.16 9.65
CA GLU A 2 20.76 -37.50 8.77
C GLU A 2 21.44 -36.29 8.14
N ASN A 3 21.44 -36.28 6.81
CA ASN A 3 21.88 -35.17 5.99
C ASN A 3 20.95 -33.99 6.29
N THR A 4 21.37 -33.07 7.15
CA THR A 4 20.77 -31.74 7.29
C THR A 4 21.01 -31.00 5.98
N THR A 5 20.16 -31.29 5.00
CA THR A 5 20.01 -30.48 3.81
C THR A 5 19.67 -29.08 4.29
N ASN A 6 20.63 -28.17 4.14
CA ASN A 6 20.41 -26.74 4.25
C ASN A 6 19.22 -26.39 3.35
N SER A 7 18.02 -26.35 3.91
CA SER A 7 16.89 -25.74 3.24
C SER A 7 17.32 -24.29 2.99
N PRO A 8 17.55 -23.88 1.73
CA PRO A 8 18.00 -22.53 1.47
C PRO A 8 16.97 -21.60 2.08
N PHE A 9 17.41 -20.66 2.91
CA PHE A 9 16.55 -19.65 3.53
C PHE A 9 15.62 -19.06 2.46
N LYS A 10 14.37 -19.53 2.42
CA LYS A 10 13.39 -19.08 1.42
C LYS A 10 12.80 -17.79 1.93
N MET A 11 13.41 -16.69 1.52
CA MET A 11 12.87 -15.35 1.70
C MET A 11 11.49 -15.27 1.03
N THR A 12 10.49 -14.76 1.75
CA THR A 12 9.16 -14.54 1.20
C THR A 12 9.08 -13.17 0.54
N GLN A 13 8.09 -12.97 -0.35
CA GLN A 13 7.78 -11.65 -0.87
C GLN A 13 7.48 -10.63 0.25
N LEU A 14 6.83 -11.06 1.34
CA LEU A 14 6.60 -10.21 2.51
C LEU A 14 7.91 -9.68 3.11
N THR A 15 8.91 -10.54 3.30
CA THR A 15 10.23 -10.14 3.79
C THR A 15 10.89 -9.13 2.84
N ALA A 16 10.82 -9.36 1.52
CA ALA A 16 11.36 -8.42 0.54
C ALA A 16 10.67 -7.05 0.60
N ILE A 17 9.35 -7.02 0.77
CA ILE A 17 8.58 -5.77 0.93
C ILE A 17 8.95 -5.08 2.25
N ASN A 18 9.14 -5.82 3.35
CA ASN A 18 9.55 -5.26 4.63
C ASN A 18 10.92 -4.57 4.53
N VAL A 19 11.90 -5.22 3.88
CA VAL A 19 13.21 -4.62 3.61
C VAL A 19 13.04 -3.35 2.76
N ALA A 20 12.24 -3.41 1.70
CA ALA A 20 12.00 -2.25 0.85
C ALA A 20 11.35 -1.08 1.63
N LYS A 21 10.39 -1.34 2.51
CA LYS A 21 9.75 -0.32 3.37
C LYS A 21 10.74 0.31 4.35
N ALA A 22 11.64 -0.49 4.93
CA ALA A 22 12.73 0.04 5.75
C ALA A 22 13.68 0.92 4.92
N THR A 23 14.02 0.50 3.70
CA THR A 23 14.81 1.33 2.76
C THR A 23 14.10 2.64 2.44
N THR A 24 12.78 2.63 2.20
CA THR A 24 11.99 3.85 2.00
C THR A 24 12.18 4.83 3.16
N ILE A 25 12.06 4.35 4.41
CA ILE A 25 12.24 5.18 5.62
C ILE A 25 13.66 5.75 5.66
N ILE A 26 14.68 4.92 5.45
CA ILE A 26 16.09 5.35 5.47
C ILE A 26 16.34 6.44 4.43
N LEU A 27 15.84 6.28 3.20
CA LEU A 27 16.00 7.26 2.13
C LEU A 27 15.29 8.58 2.46
N LEU A 28 14.09 8.54 3.02
CA LEU A 28 13.36 9.76 3.41
C LEU A 28 14.05 10.51 4.54
N ILE A 29 14.57 9.79 5.55
CA ILE A 29 15.42 10.39 6.60
C ILE A 29 16.69 10.95 5.97
N GLY A 30 17.29 10.24 5.01
CA GLY A 30 18.44 10.71 4.24
C GLY A 30 18.17 12.03 3.54
N PHE A 31 17.00 12.21 2.92
CA PHE A 31 16.60 13.49 2.33
C PHE A 31 16.54 14.60 3.39
N ALA A 32 15.98 14.32 4.56
CA ALA A 32 15.94 15.27 5.67
C ALA A 32 17.33 15.69 6.16
N LEU A 33 18.26 14.73 6.24
CA LEU A 33 19.63 14.98 6.69
C LEU A 33 20.49 15.72 5.65
N VAL A 34 20.30 15.42 4.36
CA VAL A 34 21.14 15.96 3.27
C VAL A 34 20.58 17.28 2.71
N LEU A 35 19.26 17.38 2.52
CA LEU A 35 18.60 18.54 1.91
C LEU A 35 18.05 19.52 2.96
N GLY A 36 17.91 19.08 4.22
CA GLY A 36 17.33 19.86 5.30
C GLY A 36 15.80 19.96 5.23
N ILE A 37 15.20 20.42 6.33
CA ILE A 37 13.77 20.72 6.42
C ILE A 37 13.64 22.24 6.38
N GLN A 38 12.95 22.75 5.36
CA GLN A 38 12.83 24.19 5.10
C GLN A 38 11.42 24.71 5.41
N ASP A 39 10.39 23.87 5.26
CA ASP A 39 9.00 24.24 5.51
C ASP A 39 8.14 23.04 5.96
N TRP A 40 6.83 23.30 6.11
CA TRP A 40 5.85 22.29 6.49
C TRP A 40 5.64 21.19 5.44
N ARG A 41 6.02 21.39 4.17
CA ARG A 41 5.88 20.38 3.11
C ARG A 41 6.67 19.14 3.46
N GLN A 42 7.95 19.29 3.82
CA GLN A 42 8.81 18.16 4.13
C GLN A 42 8.34 17.47 5.42
N VAL A 43 7.96 18.24 6.44
CA VAL A 43 7.45 17.70 7.71
C VAL A 43 6.22 16.84 7.46
N ILE A 44 5.21 17.36 6.76
CA ILE A 44 3.98 16.64 6.46
C ILE A 44 4.27 15.41 5.60
N TYR A 45 5.14 15.54 4.60
CA TYR A 45 5.52 14.41 3.74
C TYR A 45 6.16 13.28 4.55
N LEU A 46 7.14 13.59 5.42
CA LEU A 46 7.78 12.63 6.30
C LEU A 46 6.75 11.98 7.23
N CYS A 47 5.90 12.78 7.89
CA CYS A 47 4.84 12.27 8.75
C CYS A 47 3.95 11.27 8.00
N PHE A 48 3.55 11.57 6.76
CA PHE A 48 2.69 10.70 5.98
C PHE A 48 3.38 9.41 5.55
N HIS A 49 4.53 9.53 4.88
CA HIS A 49 5.14 8.36 4.24
C HIS A 49 5.86 7.45 5.26
N ILE A 50 6.53 8.02 6.26
CA ILE A 50 7.19 7.22 7.31
C ILE A 50 6.14 6.55 8.20
N SER A 51 5.09 7.25 8.63
CA SER A 51 4.05 6.60 9.47
C SER A 51 3.34 5.47 8.73
N TYR A 52 3.12 5.59 7.43
CA TYR A 52 2.65 4.47 6.61
C TYR A 52 3.62 3.30 6.64
N CYS A 53 4.90 3.50 6.33
CA CYS A 53 5.87 2.42 6.34
C CYS A 53 6.00 1.77 7.72
N LEU A 54 5.97 2.57 8.80
CA LEU A 54 5.95 2.07 10.17
C LEU A 54 4.69 1.27 10.46
N TRP A 55 3.51 1.76 10.06
CA TRP A 55 2.26 1.02 10.23
C TRP A 55 2.32 -0.34 9.54
N TRP A 56 2.83 -0.43 8.30
CA TRP A 56 3.01 -1.70 7.59
C TRP A 56 3.89 -2.71 8.37
N LEU A 57 4.95 -2.23 9.02
CA LEU A 57 5.86 -3.08 9.79
C LEU A 57 5.24 -3.49 11.14
N ILE A 58 4.60 -2.55 11.83
CA ILE A 58 3.97 -2.77 13.15
C ILE A 58 2.70 -3.63 13.03
N GLU A 59 1.91 -3.47 11.96
CA GLU A 59 0.67 -4.21 11.72
C GLU A 59 0.90 -5.73 11.75
N GLN A 60 2.06 -6.20 11.31
CA GLN A 60 2.41 -7.62 11.32
C GLN A 60 2.56 -8.19 12.74
N TRP A 61 2.94 -7.35 13.70
CA TRP A 61 2.99 -7.71 15.11
C TRP A 61 1.59 -7.72 15.74
N PHE A 62 0.75 -6.73 15.39
CA PHE A 62 -0.64 -6.68 15.86
C PHE A 62 -1.51 -7.80 15.26
N TYR A 63 -1.28 -8.16 14.00
CA TYR A 63 -2.07 -9.13 13.24
C TYR A 63 -1.18 -10.24 12.65
N PRO A 64 -0.59 -11.12 13.49
CA PRO A 64 0.36 -12.14 13.03
C PRO A 64 -0.29 -13.21 12.13
N GLN A 65 -1.61 -13.36 12.18
CA GLN A 65 -2.32 -14.25 11.25
C GLN A 65 -2.39 -13.66 9.84
N ARG A 66 -2.41 -12.33 9.72
CA ARG A 66 -2.39 -11.64 8.42
C ARG A 66 -1.05 -11.82 7.73
N SER A 67 0.06 -11.66 8.45
CA SER A 67 1.42 -11.84 7.90
C SER A 67 1.66 -13.27 7.38
N LYS A 68 1.00 -14.27 7.96
CA LYS A 68 1.01 -15.66 7.48
C LYS A 68 0.15 -15.89 6.23
N ALA A 69 -0.74 -14.96 5.88
CA ALA A 69 -1.70 -15.11 4.78
C ALA A 69 -1.39 -14.24 3.55
N ILE A 70 -0.52 -13.23 3.68
CA ILE A 70 -0.18 -12.30 2.60
C ILE A 70 1.25 -12.52 2.10
N PHE A 71 1.46 -12.40 0.79
CA PHE A 71 2.80 -12.40 0.16
C PHE A 71 3.71 -13.56 0.62
N THR A 72 3.11 -14.75 0.76
CA THR A 72 3.77 -15.98 1.27
C THR A 72 4.62 -16.69 0.22
N GLU A 73 4.51 -16.29 -1.06
CA GLU A 73 5.29 -16.85 -2.14
C GLU A 73 6.78 -16.64 -1.90
N SER A 74 7.57 -17.68 -2.16
CA SER A 74 9.03 -17.63 -2.09
C SER A 74 9.56 -16.68 -3.16
N THR A 75 10.52 -15.84 -2.79
CA THR A 75 11.21 -14.93 -3.70
C THR A 75 12.72 -15.08 -3.57
N GLY A 76 13.42 -14.96 -4.70
CA GLY A 76 14.87 -14.98 -4.73
C GLY A 76 15.48 -13.58 -4.59
N VAL A 77 16.80 -13.51 -4.76
CA VAL A 77 17.56 -12.24 -4.74
C VAL A 77 17.01 -11.23 -5.76
N VAL A 78 16.63 -11.70 -6.95
CA VAL A 78 16.05 -10.84 -8.01
C VAL A 78 14.77 -10.17 -7.52
N GLY A 79 13.86 -10.91 -6.87
CA GLY A 79 12.61 -10.33 -6.37
C GLY A 79 12.82 -9.36 -5.22
N LEU A 80 13.83 -9.59 -4.36
CA LEU A 80 14.26 -8.60 -3.36
C LEU A 80 14.79 -7.33 -4.00
N ILE A 81 15.68 -7.44 -4.99
CA ILE A 81 16.22 -6.28 -5.72
C ILE A 81 15.08 -5.47 -6.35
N LEU A 82 14.14 -6.13 -7.03
CA LEU A 82 12.97 -5.46 -7.62
C LEU A 82 12.10 -4.78 -6.55
N ALA A 83 11.86 -5.43 -5.41
CA ALA A 83 11.12 -4.83 -4.31
C ALA A 83 11.83 -3.58 -3.77
N VAL A 84 13.14 -3.62 -3.58
CA VAL A 84 13.93 -2.46 -3.11
C VAL A 84 13.94 -1.35 -4.16
N ILE A 85 14.11 -1.66 -5.45
CA ILE A 85 14.09 -0.64 -6.50
C ILE A 85 12.71 0.02 -6.60
N ILE A 86 11.63 -0.77 -6.59
CA ILE A 86 10.28 -0.24 -6.80
C ILE A 86 9.72 0.37 -5.51
N VAL A 87 9.62 -0.42 -4.44
CA VAL A 87 8.99 0.02 -3.18
C VAL A 87 9.97 0.82 -2.33
N GLY A 88 11.26 0.48 -2.34
CA GLY A 88 12.29 1.20 -1.59
C GLY A 88 12.64 2.54 -2.23
N CYS A 89 12.97 2.56 -3.53
CA CYS A 89 13.49 3.74 -4.22
C CYS A 89 12.43 4.50 -5.03
N LEU A 90 11.73 3.87 -5.97
CA LEU A 90 10.76 4.60 -6.82
C LEU A 90 9.66 5.26 -5.99
N TYR A 91 9.19 4.63 -4.92
CA TYR A 91 8.16 5.21 -4.07
C TYR A 91 8.64 6.44 -3.28
N THR A 92 9.94 6.67 -3.14
CA THR A 92 10.45 7.90 -2.50
C THR A 92 10.50 9.08 -3.46
N LEU A 93 10.21 8.89 -4.76
CA LEU A 93 10.20 9.97 -5.75
C LEU A 93 9.33 11.18 -5.33
N PRO A 94 8.07 11.03 -4.87
CA PRO A 94 7.29 12.18 -4.40
C PRO A 94 7.93 12.84 -3.17
N GLY A 95 8.66 12.08 -2.36
CA GLY A 95 9.39 12.60 -1.21
C GLY A 95 10.57 13.45 -1.62
N TYR A 96 11.40 12.93 -2.52
CA TYR A 96 12.47 13.71 -3.12
C TYR A 96 11.94 15.02 -3.73
N LEU A 97 10.85 14.93 -4.50
CA LEU A 97 10.18 16.10 -5.10
C LEU A 97 9.64 17.07 -4.05
N ALA A 98 9.11 16.59 -2.91
CA ALA A 98 8.69 17.43 -1.81
C ALA A 98 9.86 18.19 -1.15
N PHE A 99 11.03 17.56 -1.06
CA PHE A 99 12.23 18.16 -0.47
C PHE A 99 12.88 19.22 -1.37
N ILE A 100 12.85 19.02 -2.70
CA ILE A 100 13.43 19.99 -3.64
C ILE A 100 12.43 21.04 -4.13
N ASN A 101 11.17 21.00 -3.66
CA ASN A 101 10.16 21.98 -4.05
C ASN A 101 10.41 23.31 -3.31
N PRO A 102 10.79 24.40 -4.01
CA PRO A 102 11.06 25.68 -3.37
C PRO A 102 9.78 26.42 -2.96
N ILE A 103 8.61 25.96 -3.42
CA ILE A 103 7.33 26.62 -3.18
C ILE A 103 6.77 26.15 -1.83
N PRO A 104 6.52 27.06 -0.87
CA PRO A 104 5.91 26.71 0.40
C PRO A 104 4.59 25.97 0.22
N ILE A 105 4.29 25.01 1.09
CA ILE A 105 3.01 24.30 1.02
C ILE A 105 1.82 25.23 1.26
N SER A 106 0.80 25.16 0.39
CA SER A 106 -0.41 25.98 0.52
C SER A 106 -1.41 25.36 1.50
N PHE A 107 -2.24 26.18 2.15
CA PHE A 107 -3.34 25.68 3.01
C PHE A 107 -4.30 24.76 2.27
N ILE A 108 -4.57 25.02 0.98
CA ILE A 108 -5.43 24.17 0.14
C ILE A 108 -4.79 22.78 -0.02
N THR A 109 -3.49 22.73 -0.31
CA THR A 109 -2.74 21.47 -0.41
C THR A 109 -2.86 20.66 0.88
N VAL A 110 -2.67 21.31 2.05
CA VAL A 110 -2.79 20.66 3.36
C VAL A 110 -4.22 20.16 3.61
N ALA A 111 -5.22 21.00 3.34
CA ALA A 111 -6.63 20.71 3.55
C ALA A 111 -7.14 19.54 2.70
N ILE A 112 -6.52 19.28 1.53
CA ILE A 112 -6.85 18.14 0.68
C ILE A 112 -6.01 16.90 1.08
N ALA A 113 -4.72 17.07 1.31
CA ALA A 113 -3.82 15.94 1.50
C ALA A 113 -4.03 15.22 2.84
N ILE A 114 -4.32 15.94 3.93
CA ILE A 114 -4.55 15.32 5.25
C ILE A 114 -5.77 14.39 5.23
N PRO A 115 -6.97 14.82 4.77
CA PRO A 115 -8.12 13.92 4.68
C PRO A 115 -7.86 12.71 3.79
N LEU A 116 -7.20 12.89 2.64
CA LEU A 116 -6.87 11.79 1.73
C LEU A 116 -5.96 10.76 2.40
N PHE A 117 -4.91 11.20 3.10
CA PHE A 117 -4.03 10.32 3.84
C PHE A 117 -4.77 9.57 4.95
N TYR A 118 -5.52 10.31 5.77
CA TYR A 118 -6.18 9.78 6.95
C TYR A 118 -7.30 8.81 6.60
N PHE A 119 -8.26 9.23 5.77
CA PHE A 119 -9.35 8.36 5.36
C PHE A 119 -8.86 7.23 4.46
N GLY A 120 -7.87 7.46 3.60
CA GLY A 120 -7.24 6.40 2.81
C GLY A 120 -6.65 5.29 3.69
N SER A 121 -5.91 5.69 4.73
CA SER A 121 -5.32 4.75 5.69
C SER A 121 -6.38 4.02 6.51
N LEU A 122 -7.41 4.72 7.01
CA LEU A 122 -8.49 4.11 7.76
C LEU A 122 -9.30 3.11 6.93
N ILE A 123 -9.67 3.47 5.69
CA ILE A 123 -10.40 2.60 4.77
C ILE A 123 -9.59 1.34 4.48
N ASN A 124 -8.30 1.49 4.17
CA ASN A 124 -7.42 0.37 3.87
C ASN A 124 -7.30 -0.59 5.06
N ALA A 125 -6.99 -0.07 6.24
CA ALA A 125 -6.82 -0.87 7.45
C ALA A 125 -8.13 -1.53 7.90
N ALA A 126 -9.25 -0.79 7.92
CA ALA A 126 -10.55 -1.32 8.32
C ALA A 126 -11.02 -2.44 7.38
N ALA A 127 -10.85 -2.27 6.07
CA ALA A 127 -11.21 -3.29 5.09
C ALA A 127 -10.40 -4.58 5.29
N ASP A 128 -9.08 -4.47 5.48
CA ASP A 128 -8.20 -5.62 5.69
C ASP A 128 -8.49 -6.34 7.01
N VAL A 129 -8.72 -5.61 8.11
CA VAL A 129 -9.07 -6.18 9.42
C VAL A 129 -10.45 -6.84 9.38
N GLN A 130 -11.47 -6.21 8.78
CA GLN A 130 -12.79 -6.83 8.61
C GLN A 130 -12.67 -8.14 7.84
N LYS A 131 -11.95 -8.13 6.70
CA LYS A 131 -11.77 -9.32 5.86
C LYS A 131 -11.01 -10.42 6.60
N LEU A 132 -9.92 -10.08 7.29
CA LEU A 132 -9.15 -11.04 8.09
C LEU A 132 -10.03 -11.69 9.14
N THR A 133 -10.77 -10.89 9.90
CA THR A 133 -11.64 -11.34 10.98
C THR A 133 -12.72 -12.28 10.44
N ALA A 134 -13.45 -11.85 9.41
CA ALA A 134 -14.46 -12.68 8.76
C ALA A 134 -13.90 -14.05 8.32
N LYS A 135 -12.70 -14.06 7.70
CA LYS A 135 -12.03 -15.29 7.30
C LYS A 135 -11.67 -16.21 8.46
N GLN A 136 -11.30 -15.67 9.61
CA GLN A 136 -11.00 -16.46 10.81
C GLN A 136 -12.25 -17.14 11.37
N TYR A 137 -13.43 -16.53 11.19
CA TYR A 137 -14.73 -17.11 11.56
C TYR A 137 -15.32 -18.03 10.47
N GLY A 138 -14.55 -18.38 9.44
CA GLY A 138 -14.97 -19.33 8.40
C GLY A 138 -15.76 -18.71 7.25
N GLU A 139 -15.83 -17.37 7.16
CA GLU A 139 -16.57 -16.73 6.08
C GLU A 139 -16.02 -17.03 4.70
N GLY A 140 -16.94 -17.33 3.78
CA GLY A 140 -16.68 -17.53 2.36
C GLY A 140 -16.36 -16.20 1.67
N LEU A 141 -17.27 -15.69 0.86
CA LEU A 141 -17.07 -14.41 0.18
C LEU A 141 -17.45 -13.26 1.12
N VAL A 142 -16.48 -12.43 1.50
CA VAL A 142 -16.74 -11.22 2.31
C VAL A 142 -17.30 -10.13 1.38
N LYS A 143 -18.58 -9.80 1.53
CA LYS A 143 -19.32 -8.85 0.67
C LYS A 143 -20.13 -7.79 1.43
N ASP A 144 -19.95 -7.69 2.74
CA ASP A 144 -20.73 -6.85 3.66
C ASP A 144 -19.98 -5.59 4.12
N ASN A 145 -20.68 -4.71 4.84
CA ASN A 145 -20.14 -3.46 5.40
C ASN A 145 -19.36 -2.63 4.37
N ILE A 146 -18.06 -2.37 4.60
CA ILE A 146 -17.28 -1.53 3.68
C ILE A 146 -17.05 -2.22 2.32
N TRP A 147 -17.00 -3.55 2.30
CA TRP A 147 -16.84 -4.35 1.10
C TRP A 147 -18.09 -4.35 0.21
N ARG A 148 -19.27 -4.00 0.73
CA ARG A 148 -20.50 -3.88 -0.09
C ARG A 148 -20.39 -2.79 -1.16
N PHE A 149 -19.58 -1.76 -0.91
CA PHE A 149 -19.44 -0.62 -1.81
C PHE A 149 -18.46 -0.89 -2.95
N SER A 150 -17.35 -1.58 -2.66
CA SER A 150 -16.30 -1.88 -3.63
C SER A 150 -15.58 -3.20 -3.34
N ARG A 151 -15.37 -4.02 -4.39
CA ARG A 151 -14.67 -5.33 -4.32
C ARG A 151 -13.18 -5.22 -4.02
N ASN A 152 -12.63 -4.02 -4.15
CA ASN A 152 -11.22 -3.71 -3.90
C ASN A 152 -11.10 -2.39 -3.14
N ILE A 153 -11.98 -2.18 -2.15
CA ILE A 153 -12.02 -0.96 -1.34
C ILE A 153 -10.70 -0.67 -0.61
N ASN A 154 -9.96 -1.71 -0.22
CA ASN A 154 -8.64 -1.55 0.37
C ASN A 154 -7.63 -0.94 -0.61
N TYR A 155 -7.68 -1.30 -1.90
CA TYR A 155 -6.85 -0.69 -2.94
C TYR A 155 -7.24 0.77 -3.18
N PHE A 156 -8.54 1.09 -3.10
CA PHE A 156 -8.98 2.48 -3.18
C PHE A 156 -8.42 3.32 -2.03
N GLY A 157 -8.53 2.85 -0.78
CA GLY A 157 -7.94 3.54 0.37
C GLY A 157 -6.42 3.76 0.24
N ASP A 158 -5.71 2.76 -0.29
CA ASP A 158 -4.28 2.88 -0.54
C ASP A 158 -3.95 3.90 -1.65
N LEU A 159 -4.74 3.95 -2.72
CA LEU A 159 -4.59 4.97 -3.77
C LEU A 159 -4.81 6.40 -3.24
N LEU A 160 -5.79 6.62 -2.36
CA LEU A 160 -6.00 7.93 -1.72
C LEU A 160 -4.75 8.38 -0.94
N ARG A 161 -4.10 7.45 -0.25
CA ARG A 161 -2.84 7.71 0.46
C ARG A 161 -1.71 8.08 -0.50
N TYR A 162 -1.48 7.33 -1.58
CA TYR A 162 -0.43 7.71 -2.54
C TYR A 162 -0.73 9.03 -3.26
N LEU A 163 -2.01 9.33 -3.52
CA LEU A 163 -2.43 10.63 -4.02
C LEU A 163 -2.08 11.75 -3.02
N SER A 164 -2.28 11.54 -1.72
CA SER A 164 -1.86 12.54 -0.72
C SER A 164 -0.35 12.83 -0.79
N PHE A 165 0.49 11.82 -1.05
CA PHE A 165 1.93 12.02 -1.19
C PHE A 165 2.26 12.87 -2.41
N ALA A 166 1.61 12.59 -3.55
CA ALA A 166 1.81 13.36 -4.77
C ALA A 166 1.34 14.81 -4.65
N ILE A 167 0.22 15.03 -3.97
CA ILE A 167 -0.32 16.38 -3.69
C ILE A 167 0.65 17.16 -2.78
N VAL A 168 1.15 16.55 -1.71
CA VAL A 168 2.15 17.18 -0.82
C VAL A 168 3.47 17.43 -1.54
N ALA A 169 3.87 16.57 -2.49
CA ALA A 169 5.07 16.83 -3.30
C ALA A 169 4.94 18.09 -4.16
N GLY A 170 3.73 18.43 -4.62
CA GLY A 170 3.47 19.64 -5.39
C GLY A 170 4.15 19.65 -6.76
N SER A 171 4.36 18.48 -7.35
CA SER A 171 5.00 18.30 -8.67
C SER A 171 4.19 17.31 -9.52
N PRO A 172 3.95 17.59 -10.82
CA PRO A 172 3.27 16.65 -11.72
C PRO A 172 3.97 15.28 -11.80
N TRP A 173 5.30 15.26 -11.70
CA TRP A 173 6.10 14.03 -11.72
C TRP A 173 5.83 13.12 -10.53
N ALA A 174 5.35 13.66 -9.42
CA ALA A 174 5.01 12.88 -8.24
C ALA A 174 3.83 11.91 -8.49
N TYR A 175 2.98 12.20 -9.47
CA TYR A 175 1.83 11.36 -9.84
C TYR A 175 2.23 10.07 -10.58
N ILE A 176 3.50 9.92 -10.98
CA ILE A 176 4.04 8.66 -11.51
C ILE A 176 3.80 7.51 -10.53
N VAL A 177 4.01 7.74 -9.22
CA VAL A 177 3.86 6.69 -8.20
C VAL A 177 2.41 6.21 -8.07
N PRO A 178 1.40 7.04 -7.76
CA PRO A 178 0.01 6.58 -7.71
C PRO A 178 -0.47 6.04 -9.06
N GLY A 179 -0.02 6.59 -10.20
CA GLY A 179 -0.35 6.07 -11.53
C GLY A 179 0.19 4.66 -11.77
N PHE A 180 1.45 4.42 -11.43
CA PHE A 180 2.08 3.10 -11.49
C PHE A 180 1.36 2.08 -10.59
N ILE A 181 1.01 2.48 -9.36
CA ILE A 181 0.30 1.64 -8.41
C ILE A 181 -1.11 1.30 -8.90
N LEU A 182 -1.81 2.27 -9.49
CA LEU A 182 -3.11 2.03 -10.11
C LEU A 182 -3.00 0.96 -11.20
N ILE A 183 -2.03 1.06 -12.11
CA ILE A 183 -1.82 0.05 -13.16
C ILE A 183 -1.60 -1.35 -12.58
N LEU A 184 -0.75 -1.47 -11.55
CA LEU A 184 -0.52 -2.74 -10.85
C LEU A 184 -1.81 -3.28 -10.21
N TYR A 185 -2.62 -2.40 -9.62
CA TYR A 185 -3.92 -2.77 -9.04
C TYR A 185 -4.92 -3.19 -10.10
N LEU A 186 -4.98 -2.53 -11.25
CA LEU A 186 -5.84 -2.97 -12.35
C LEU A 186 -5.50 -4.40 -12.79
N GLN A 187 -4.21 -4.69 -13.02
CA GLN A 187 -3.76 -6.04 -13.38
C GLN A 187 -4.14 -7.08 -12.31
N ARG A 188 -3.89 -6.77 -11.04
CA ARG A 188 -4.27 -7.66 -9.91
C ARG A 188 -5.78 -7.85 -9.81
N ILE A 189 -6.56 -6.81 -10.04
CA ILE A 189 -8.03 -6.88 -10.00
C ILE A 189 -8.52 -7.83 -11.09
N PHE A 190 -8.09 -7.67 -12.34
CA PHE A 190 -8.53 -8.53 -13.43
C PHE A 190 -8.16 -10.01 -13.21
N ALA A 191 -6.94 -10.28 -12.75
CA ALA A 191 -6.54 -11.65 -12.40
C ALA A 191 -7.39 -12.21 -11.24
N LYS A 192 -7.61 -11.41 -10.20
CA LYS A 192 -8.44 -11.79 -9.04
C LYS A 192 -9.89 -12.05 -9.43
N GLU A 193 -10.51 -11.21 -10.26
CA GLU A 193 -11.91 -11.37 -10.64
C GLU A 193 -12.15 -12.72 -11.35
N LYS A 194 -11.22 -13.16 -12.21
CA LYS A 194 -11.31 -14.49 -12.85
C LYS A 194 -11.35 -15.62 -11.81
N THR A 195 -10.39 -15.66 -10.90
CA THR A 195 -10.31 -16.69 -9.86
C THR A 195 -11.50 -16.63 -8.89
N MET A 196 -12.01 -15.43 -8.60
CA MET A 196 -13.16 -15.26 -7.70
C MET A 196 -14.45 -15.80 -8.32
N SER A 197 -14.69 -15.59 -9.62
CA SER A 197 -15.85 -16.15 -10.33
C SER A 197 -15.83 -17.68 -10.37
N GLU A 198 -14.64 -18.28 -10.50
CA GLU A 198 -14.47 -19.74 -10.47
C GLU A 198 -14.68 -20.32 -9.06
N LYS A 199 -14.25 -19.58 -8.02
CA LYS A 199 -14.27 -20.04 -6.63
C LYS A 199 -15.61 -19.84 -5.91
N TYR A 200 -16.35 -18.79 -6.24
CA TYR A 200 -17.54 -18.37 -5.50
C TYR A 200 -18.77 -18.30 -6.41
N PRO A 201 -19.74 -19.23 -6.29
CA PRO A 201 -20.96 -19.22 -7.09
C PRO A 201 -21.76 -17.92 -7.00
N ASN A 202 -21.78 -17.30 -5.81
CA ASN A 202 -22.50 -16.05 -5.55
C ASN A 202 -21.68 -14.79 -5.91
N TYR A 203 -20.55 -14.92 -6.61
CA TYR A 203 -19.70 -13.77 -6.95
C TYR A 203 -20.37 -12.84 -7.96
N GLN A 204 -21.13 -13.39 -8.91
CA GLN A 204 -21.85 -12.57 -9.91
C GLN A 204 -22.88 -11.64 -9.25
N GLU A 205 -23.59 -12.12 -8.23
CA GLU A 205 -24.49 -11.29 -7.42
C GLU A 205 -23.73 -10.15 -6.72
N TYR A 206 -22.54 -10.42 -6.19
CA TYR A 206 -21.69 -9.39 -5.59
C TYR A 206 -21.21 -8.37 -6.63
N GLN A 207 -20.87 -8.83 -7.84
CA GLN A 207 -20.47 -7.93 -8.93
C GLN A 207 -21.58 -6.95 -9.32
N ASN A 208 -22.83 -7.40 -9.31
CA ASN A 208 -24.00 -6.57 -9.67
C ASN A 208 -24.35 -5.53 -8.61
N ASN A 209 -23.99 -5.78 -7.34
CA ASN A 209 -24.37 -4.93 -6.20
C ASN A 209 -23.22 -4.06 -5.67
N SER A 210 -22.04 -4.10 -6.27
CA SER A 210 -20.89 -3.33 -5.83
C SER A 210 -20.08 -2.79 -7.01
N THR A 211 -19.26 -1.78 -6.72
CA THR A 211 -18.23 -1.32 -7.67
C THR A 211 -16.96 -2.16 -7.58
N ARG A 212 -16.08 -2.04 -8.55
CA ARG A 212 -14.80 -2.74 -8.67
C ARG A 212 -13.72 -2.10 -7.81
N LEU A 213 -13.55 -0.78 -7.85
CA LEU A 213 -12.49 -0.05 -7.17
C LEU A 213 -13.00 1.22 -6.49
N ILE A 214 -13.48 2.20 -7.25
CA ILE A 214 -13.92 3.51 -6.77
C ILE A 214 -15.42 3.41 -6.38
N PRO A 215 -15.76 3.54 -5.09
CA PRO A 215 -17.14 3.46 -4.63
C PRO A 215 -18.06 4.37 -5.44
N PHE A 216 -19.20 3.82 -5.86
CA PHE A 216 -20.26 4.50 -6.62
C PHE A 216 -19.86 5.00 -8.03
N ILE A 217 -18.65 4.72 -8.50
CA ILE A 217 -18.17 5.15 -9.83
C ILE A 217 -17.77 3.95 -10.67
N TRP A 218 -16.79 3.14 -10.22
CA TRP A 218 -16.27 2.04 -11.02
C TRP A 218 -15.71 0.90 -10.21
#